data_AF-A0A6B3I098-F1
#
_entry.id   AF-A0A6B3I098-F1
#
_cell.length_a   1.000
_cell.length_b   1.000
_cell.length_c   1.000
_cell.angle_alpha   90.00
_cell.angle_beta   90.00
_cell.angle_gamma   90.00
#
_symmetry.space_group_name_H-M   'P 1'
#
loop_
_entity.id
_entity.type
_entity.pdbx_description
1 polymer ?
#
loop_
_entity_poly.entity_id
_entity_poly.type
_entity_poly.pdbx_seq_one_letter_code
_entity_poly.pdbx_strand_id
1 'polypeptide(L)' 'FGGDNTEPFLGREMGHQRDYSEEVAALVDEEVKKLIDSAHHDAWEILVENRDILDALVLELLEKETLGKEQIAEIFAPIV' A
#
# COMPACT_ATOMS: atom_id res chain seq x y z
N PHE A 1 5.02 61.57 -13.14
CA PHE A 1 3.62 61.44 -13.59
C PHE A 1 3.44 59.98 -13.95
N GLY A 2 2.84 59.12 -13.14
CA GLY A 2 1.51 59.27 -12.52
C GLY A 2 0.57 58.37 -13.33
N GLY A 3 0.38 57.14 -12.86
CA GLY A 3 -0.46 56.15 -13.53
C GLY A 3 -0.71 54.99 -12.58
N ASP A 4 -1.65 55.21 -11.66
CA ASP A 4 -2.34 54.15 -10.92
C ASP A 4 -2.72 53.01 -11.84
N ASN A 5 -2.25 51.81 -11.54
CA ASN A 5 -3.00 50.57 -11.75
C ASN A 5 -2.57 49.60 -10.65
N THR A 6 -3.02 49.94 -9.45
CA THR A 6 -3.36 49.03 -8.37
C THR A 6 -3.94 47.74 -8.97
N GLU A 7 -3.21 46.64 -8.89
CA GLU A 7 -3.80 45.30 -8.91
C GLU A 7 -4.04 44.90 -7.45
N PRO A 8 -5.25 45.13 -6.89
CA PRO A 8 -5.51 44.89 -5.47
C PRO A 8 -5.74 43.41 -5.14
N PHE A 9 -5.60 42.51 -6.13
CA PHE A 9 -6.00 41.11 -6.02
C PHE A 9 -4.86 40.09 -5.90
N LEU A 10 -3.60 40.47 -6.18
CA LEU A 10 -2.47 39.52 -6.07
C LEU A 10 -1.95 39.31 -4.64
N GLY A 11 -2.38 40.13 -3.68
CA GLY A 11 -1.90 40.10 -2.30
C GLY A 11 -2.76 39.30 -1.31
N ARG A 12 -3.92 38.77 -1.73
CA ARG A 12 -4.86 38.07 -0.81
C ARG A 12 -4.83 36.55 -0.94
N GLU A 13 -4.36 36.00 -2.06
CA GLU A 13 -4.36 34.54 -2.29
C GLU A 13 -3.00 33.87 -2.03
N MET A 14 -1.90 34.63 -1.94
CA MET A 14 -0.55 34.05 -1.79
C MET A 14 -0.15 33.64 -0.35
N GLY A 15 -0.95 33.95 0.67
CA GLY A 15 -0.50 33.86 2.07
C GLY A 15 -1.05 32.71 2.92
N HIS A 16 -2.04 31.93 2.45
CA HIS A 16 -2.78 31.02 3.35
C HIS A 16 -3.11 29.63 2.80
N GLN A 17 -2.65 29.27 1.59
CA GLN A 17 -3.03 27.99 0.97
C GLN A 17 -1.93 26.91 0.99
N ARG A 18 -0.72 27.20 1.48
CA ARG A 18 0.44 26.30 1.31
C ARG A 18 0.89 25.54 2.56
N ASP A 19 0.92 26.17 3.73
CA ASP A 19 1.47 25.51 4.93
C ASP A 19 0.58 24.35 5.42
N TYR A 20 -0.75 24.54 5.43
CA TYR A 20 -1.69 23.47 5.77
C TYR A 20 -1.68 22.31 4.77
N SER A 21 -1.39 22.59 3.49
CA SER A 21 -1.34 21.54 2.46
C SER A 21 -0.11 20.66 2.62
N GLU A 22 1.01 21.19 3.11
CA GLU A 22 2.25 20.45 3.32
C GLU A 22 2.17 19.59 4.59
N GLU A 23 1.67 20.14 5.69
CA GLU A 23 1.46 19.38 6.93
C GLU A 23 0.42 18.27 6.74
N VAL A 24 -0.70 18.56 6.06
CA VAL A 24 -1.73 17.56 5.75
C VAL A 24 -1.20 16.51 4.78
N ALA A 25 -0.40 16.87 3.77
CA ALA A 25 0.22 15.90 2.87
C ALA A 25 1.20 14.98 3.60
N ALA A 26 2.04 15.53 4.49
CA ALA A 26 2.96 14.75 5.30
C ALA A 26 2.23 13.75 6.21
N LEU A 27 1.12 14.17 6.81
CA LEU A 27 0.27 13.29 7.62
C LEU A 27 -0.36 12.16 6.78
N VAL A 28 -0.84 12.48 5.57
CA VAL A 28 -1.38 11.46 4.66
C VAL A 28 -0.32 10.45 4.25
N ASP A 29 0.87 10.90 3.88
CA ASP A 29 1.98 10.01 3.50
C ASP A 29 2.40 9.09 4.65
N GLU A 30 2.40 9.59 5.90
CA GLU A 30 2.67 8.79 7.09
C GLU A 30 1.64 7.68 7.28
N GLU A 31 0.35 8.00 7.18
CA GLU A 31 -0.73 7.01 7.34
C GLU A 31 -0.75 5.98 6.20
N VAL A 32 -0.49 6.41 4.97
CA VAL A 32 -0.34 5.49 3.83
C VAL A 32 0.82 4.53 4.06
N LYS A 33 1.95 5.03 4.55
CA LYS A 33 3.10 4.18 4.87
C LYS A 33 2.76 3.17 5.96
N LYS A 34 2.14 3.60 7.05
CA LYS A 34 1.69 2.69 8.13
C LYS A 34 0.75 1.61 7.61
N LEU A 35 -0.18 1.98 6.73
CA LEU A 35 -1.12 1.03 6.13
C LEU A 35 -0.39 -0.03 5.30
N ILE A 36 0.57 0.39 4.47
CA ILE A 36 1.37 -0.53 3.65
C ILE A 36 2.23 -1.44 4.54
N ASP A 37 2.89 -0.87 5.55
CA ASP A 37 3.74 -1.62 6.47
C ASP A 37 2.91 -2.66 7.25
N SER A 38 1.71 -2.30 7.71
CA SER A 38 0.78 -3.23 8.38
C SER A 38 0.33 -4.34 7.42
N ALA A 39 -0.13 -3.99 6.22
CA ALA A 39 -0.57 -5.00 5.26
C ALA A 39 0.56 -5.95 4.84
N HIS A 40 1.78 -5.44 4.74
CA HIS A 40 2.97 -6.26 4.48
C HIS A 40 3.27 -7.18 5.65
N HIS A 41 3.19 -6.68 6.88
CA HIS A 41 3.38 -7.50 8.08
C HIS A 41 2.33 -8.61 8.17
N ASP A 42 1.05 -8.28 8.00
CA ASP A 42 -0.05 -9.26 8.03
C ASP A 42 0.16 -10.34 6.96
N ALA A 43 0.53 -9.94 5.73
CA ALA A 43 0.83 -10.88 4.66
C ALA A 43 2.03 -11.78 5.02
N TRP A 44 3.08 -11.21 5.62
CA TRP A 44 4.24 -11.96 6.07
C TRP A 44 3.86 -12.98 7.16
N GLU A 45 3.07 -12.58 8.15
CA GLU A 45 2.61 -13.48 9.22
C GLU A 45 1.81 -14.64 8.64
N ILE A 46 0.84 -14.37 7.75
CA ILE A 46 0.05 -15.41 7.07
C ILE A 46 0.96 -16.39 6.33
N LEU A 47 1.98 -15.90 5.62
CA LEU A 47 2.92 -16.76 4.88
C LEU A 47 3.80 -17.62 5.82
N VAL A 48 4.19 -17.07 6.97
CA VAL A 48 5.02 -17.79 7.95
C VAL A 48 4.19 -18.83 8.71
N GLU A 49 2.98 -18.49 9.11
CA GLU A 49 2.06 -19.40 9.80
C GLU A 49 1.70 -20.61 8.94
N ASN A 50 1.54 -20.40 7.62
CA ASN A 50 1.17 -21.43 6.66
C ASN A 50 2.38 -21.96 5.85
N ARG A 51 3.59 -21.87 6.42
CA ARG A 51 4.82 -22.22 5.71
C ARG A 51 4.91 -23.70 5.32
N ASP A 52 4.40 -24.58 6.16
CA ASP A 52 4.28 -26.01 5.90
C ASP A 52 3.44 -26.33 4.65
N ILE A 53 2.35 -25.59 4.45
CA ILE A 53 1.46 -25.73 3.29
C ILE A 53 2.16 -25.23 2.02
N LEU A 54 2.91 -24.13 2.11
CA LEU A 54 3.75 -23.64 1.01
C LEU A 54 4.85 -24.64 0.66
N ASP A 55 5.49 -25.26 1.65
CA ASP A 55 6.52 -26.27 1.42
C ASP A 55 5.91 -27.52 0.73
N ALA A 56 4.70 -27.95 1.12
CA ALA A 56 3.96 -29.01 0.45
C ALA A 56 3.64 -28.64 -1.02
N LEU A 57 3.19 -27.40 -1.27
CA LEU A 57 2.95 -26.89 -2.63
C LEU A 57 4.22 -26.97 -3.49
N VAL A 58 5.37 -26.59 -2.94
CA VAL A 58 6.66 -26.62 -3.64
C VAL A 58 7.07 -28.06 -3.97
N LEU A 59 6.93 -28.99 -3.03
CA LEU A 59 7.25 -30.41 -3.27
C LEU A 59 6.39 -30.99 -4.39
N GLU A 60 5.09 -30.66 -4.39
CA GLU A 60 4.15 -31.15 -5.39
C GLU A 60 4.40 -30.50 -6.77
N LEU A 61 4.79 -29.22 -6.81
CA LEU A 61 5.25 -28.56 -8.04
C LEU A 61 6.54 -29.16 -8.59
N LEU A 62 7.47 -29.59 -7.72
CA LEU A 62 8.70 -30.26 -8.15
C LEU A 62 8.42 -31.62 -8.80
N GLU A 63 7.40 -32.36 -8.33
CA GLU A 63 7.02 -33.64 -8.94
C GLU A 63 6.21 -33.47 -10.24
N LYS A 64 5.26 -32.53 -10.28
CA LYS A 64 4.27 -32.44 -11.36
C LYS A 64 4.55 -31.36 -12.39
N GLU A 65 5.52 -30.47 -12.14
CA GLU A 65 5.88 -29.27 -12.92
C GLU A 65 4.77 -28.21 -13.07
N THR A 66 3.50 -28.60 -12.98
CA THR A 66 2.33 -27.72 -13.05
C THR A 66 1.21 -28.30 -12.20
N LEU A 67 0.56 -27.44 -11.39
CA LEU A 67 -0.60 -27.83 -10.59
C LEU A 67 -1.87 -27.18 -11.13
N GLY A 68 -2.92 -27.99 -11.23
CA GLY A 68 -4.27 -27.54 -11.53
C GLY A 68 -4.98 -26.96 -10.31
N LYS A 69 -6.13 -26.33 -10.54
CA LYS A 69 -6.92 -25.68 -9.48
C LYS A 69 -7.34 -26.65 -8.38
N GLU A 70 -7.76 -27.86 -8.74
CA GLU A 70 -8.23 -28.87 -7.79
C GLU A 70 -7.10 -29.37 -6.89
N GLN A 71 -5.89 -29.54 -7.43
CA GLN A 71 -4.70 -29.96 -6.68
C GLN A 71 -4.25 -28.89 -5.70
N ILE A 72 -4.29 -27.62 -6.12
CA ILE A 72 -4.04 -26.49 -5.22
C ILE A 72 -5.08 -26.48 -4.10
N ALA A 73 -6.36 -26.67 -4.40
CA ALA A 73 -7.40 -26.70 -3.37
C ALA A 73 -7.19 -27.82 -2.33
N GLU A 74 -6.68 -28.99 -2.75
CA GLU A 74 -6.31 -30.07 -1.82
C GLU A 74 -5.14 -29.69 -0.90
N ILE A 75 -4.11 -29.05 -1.45
CA ILE A 75 -2.93 -28.61 -0.67
C ILE A 75 -3.32 -27.54 0.37
N PHE A 76 -4.23 -26.64 0.00
CA PHE A 76 -4.73 -25.58 0.87
C PHE A 76 -5.89 -26.01 1.78
N ALA A 77 -6.37 -27.25 1.71
CA ALA A 77 -7.46 -27.76 2.54
C ALA A 77 -7.25 -27.65 4.07
N PRO A 78 -6.02 -27.63 4.63
CA PRO A 78 -5.81 -27.38 6.06
C PRO A 78 -6.11 -25.94 6.50
N ILE A 79 -6.17 -24.99 5.57
CA ILE A 79 -6.52 -23.58 5.84
C ILE A 79 -8.04 -23.44 5.74
N VAL A 80 -8.76 -23.70 6.83
CA VAL A 80 -10.22 -23.45 6.95
C VAL A 80 -10.56 -22.81 8.27
#